data_AF-A0A950UM88-F1
#
_entry.id   AF-A0A950UM88-F1
#
_cell.length_a   1.000
_cell.length_b   1.000
_cell.length_c   1.000
_cell.angle_alpha   90.00
_cell.angle_beta   90.00
_cell.angle_gamma   90.00
#
_symmetry.space_group_name_H-M   'P 1'
#
loop_
_entity.id
_entity.type
_entity.pdbx_description
1 polymer ?
#
loop_
_entity_poly.entity_id
_entity_poly.type
_entity_poly.pdbx_seq_one_letter_code
_entity_poly.pdbx_strand_id
1 'polypeptide(L)'
;MARQRKKQKHLRSLAVPFTVAAPAGARIRDRLRLTSADEKVLTEVGRHLGRHARADLAARIRLGQVAAKDTRRASRKKALTAVSSSRWAGAITRASEDQYRLSLRALYDERTGLRRAITTIRTRLAVPCGRRTGKVRGYADPAERFH
;
A
#
# COMPACT_ATOMS: atom_id res chain seq x y z
N MET A 1 8.71 -68.26 -27.04
CA MET A 1 7.98 -67.53 -25.99
C MET A 1 8.78 -66.30 -25.57
N ALA A 2 8.36 -65.10 -25.95
CA ALA A 2 9.10 -63.86 -25.68
C ALA A 2 8.54 -63.13 -24.45
N ARG A 3 9.37 -62.99 -23.39
CA ARG A 3 9.05 -62.24 -22.18
C ARG A 3 9.01 -60.75 -22.48
N GLN A 4 7.82 -60.14 -22.45
CA GLN A 4 7.67 -58.69 -22.54
C GLN A 4 8.34 -57.99 -21.35
N ARG A 5 9.30 -57.10 -21.62
CA ARG A 5 9.92 -56.20 -20.63
C ARG A 5 8.88 -55.20 -20.12
N LYS A 6 8.57 -55.23 -18.82
CA LYS A 6 7.73 -54.23 -18.13
C LYS A 6 8.35 -52.83 -18.29
N LYS A 7 7.60 -51.89 -18.89
CA LYS A 7 7.96 -50.46 -18.93
C LYS A 7 8.12 -49.93 -17.50
N GLN A 8 9.33 -49.49 -17.14
CA GLN A 8 9.56 -48.77 -15.89
C GLN A 8 8.78 -47.45 -15.91
N LYS A 9 7.91 -47.26 -14.92
CA LYS A 9 7.24 -45.98 -14.70
C LYS A 9 8.28 -44.99 -14.16
N HIS A 10 8.66 -43.99 -14.96
CA HIS A 10 9.47 -42.88 -14.46
C HIS A 10 8.71 -42.17 -13.34
N LEU A 11 9.24 -42.25 -12.13
CA LEU A 11 8.72 -41.50 -10.99
C LEU A 11 8.95 -40.01 -11.25
N ARG A 12 7.94 -39.19 -10.92
CA ARG A 12 8.02 -37.74 -11.08
C ARG A 12 9.11 -37.22 -10.12
N SER A 13 10.08 -36.48 -10.65
CA SER A 13 11.09 -35.83 -9.81
C SER A 13 10.41 -34.77 -8.95
N LEU A 14 10.54 -34.89 -7.62
CA LEU A 14 10.07 -33.89 -6.66
C LEU A 14 11.23 -32.97 -6.31
N ALA A 15 10.97 -31.65 -6.29
CA ALA A 15 11.94 -30.69 -5.81
C ALA A 15 12.27 -30.94 -4.33
N VAL A 16 13.51 -30.64 -3.95
CA VAL A 16 14.01 -30.81 -2.58
C VAL A 16 13.18 -29.93 -1.63
N PRO A 17 12.78 -30.41 -0.44
CA PRO A 17 12.05 -29.61 0.53
C PRO A 17 12.80 -28.31 0.86
N PHE A 18 12.08 -27.19 0.87
CA PHE A 18 12.62 -25.89 1.27
C PHE A 18 11.67 -25.18 2.23
N THR A 19 12.22 -24.31 3.07
CA THR A 19 11.46 -23.56 4.07
C THR A 19 10.89 -22.29 3.43
N VAL A 20 9.57 -22.13 3.45
CA VAL A 20 8.90 -20.91 3.02
C VAL A 20 8.86 -19.92 4.19
N ALA A 21 9.05 -18.63 3.92
CA ALA A 21 8.89 -17.58 4.94
C ALA A 21 7.49 -17.66 5.57
N ALA A 22 7.41 -17.41 6.88
CA ALA A 22 6.14 -17.37 7.59
C ALA A 22 5.18 -16.37 6.91
N PRO A 23 3.89 -16.71 6.74
CA PRO A 23 2.95 -15.81 6.11
C PRO A 23 2.88 -14.48 6.88
N ALA A 24 3.10 -13.38 6.18
CA ALA A 24 3.13 -12.04 6.78
C ALA A 24 1.77 -11.56 7.31
N GLY A 25 0.67 -12.27 6.98
CA GLY A 25 -0.67 -11.98 7.48
C GLY A 25 -1.75 -12.87 6.86
N ALA A 26 -2.95 -12.82 7.45
CA ALA A 26 -4.15 -13.48 6.95
C ALA A 26 -5.16 -12.44 6.47
N ARG A 27 -5.78 -12.68 5.31
CA ARG A 27 -6.88 -11.86 4.79
C ARG A 27 -8.13 -12.71 4.68
N ILE A 28 -9.13 -12.38 5.48
CA ILE A 28 -10.46 -13.00 5.37
C ILE A 28 -11.28 -12.18 4.39
N ARG A 29 -11.90 -12.84 3.43
CA ARG A 29 -12.91 -12.26 2.54
C ARG A 29 -14.18 -13.06 2.74
N ASP A 30 -15.29 -12.36 2.85
CA ASP A 30 -16.61 -12.96 2.90
C ASP A 30 -17.57 -12.18 2.00
N ARG A 31 -18.65 -12.82 1.57
CA ARG A 31 -19.72 -12.21 0.78
C ARG A 31 -20.99 -12.22 1.63
N LEU A 32 -21.47 -11.03 1.97
CA LEU A 32 -22.74 -10.89 2.67
C LEU A 32 -23.89 -11.11 1.66
N ARG A 33 -24.81 -12.02 1.99
CA ARG A 33 -26.09 -12.14 1.28
C ARG A 33 -27.08 -11.18 1.94
N LEU A 34 -27.12 -9.96 1.44
CA LEU A 34 -27.95 -8.89 1.99
C LEU A 34 -29.38 -9.02 1.49
N THR A 35 -30.35 -8.80 2.38
CA THR A 35 -31.71 -8.51 1.95
C THR A 35 -31.77 -7.10 1.36
N SER A 36 -32.80 -6.78 0.58
CA SER A 36 -33.01 -5.42 0.07
C SER A 36 -33.20 -4.39 1.18
N ALA A 37 -33.61 -4.81 2.38
CA ALA A 37 -33.70 -3.93 3.55
C ALA A 37 -32.31 -3.63 4.13
N ASP A 38 -31.47 -4.65 4.30
CA ASP A 38 -30.10 -4.48 4.82
C ASP A 38 -29.24 -3.61 3.90
N GLU A 39 -29.39 -3.77 2.58
CA GLU A 39 -28.68 -2.96 1.60
C GLU A 39 -29.00 -1.47 1.75
N LYS A 40 -30.28 -1.13 1.96
CA LYS A 40 -30.70 0.26 2.22
C LYS A 40 -30.08 0.78 3.51
N VAL A 41 -30.14 0.01 4.60
CA VAL A 41 -29.57 0.41 5.89
C VAL A 41 -28.06 0.62 5.77
N LEU A 42 -27.33 -0.30 5.16
CA LEU A 42 -25.88 -0.20 5.00
C LEU A 42 -25.49 0.97 4.10
N THR A 43 -26.29 1.27 3.08
CA THR A 43 -26.09 2.44 2.22
C THR A 43 -26.25 3.74 3.00
N GLU A 44 -27.32 3.86 3.80
CA GLU A 44 -27.54 5.06 4.63
C GLU A 44 -26.47 5.22 5.71
N VAL A 45 -26.11 4.13 6.40
CA VAL A 45 -25.02 4.13 7.40
C VAL A 45 -23.70 4.52 6.74
N GLY A 46 -23.39 3.95 5.57
CA GLY A 46 -22.20 4.27 4.80
C GLY A 46 -22.14 5.74 4.38
N ARG A 47 -23.27 6.30 3.91
CA ARG A 47 -23.38 7.72 3.56
C ARG A 47 -23.17 8.62 4.77
N HIS A 48 -23.83 8.31 5.89
CA HIS A 48 -23.72 9.07 7.14
C HIS A 48 -22.30 9.06 7.70
N LEU A 49 -21.73 7.86 7.90
CA LEU A 49 -20.38 7.70 8.43
C LEU A 49 -19.32 8.24 7.46
N GLY A 50 -19.51 8.06 6.15
CA GLY A 50 -18.61 8.57 5.12
C GLY A 50 -18.52 10.09 5.12
N ARG A 51 -19.65 10.80 5.30
CA ARG A 51 -19.68 12.26 5.46
C ARG A 51 -18.83 12.70 6.67
N HIS A 52 -19.03 12.05 7.81
CA HIS A 52 -18.30 12.34 9.04
C HIS A 52 -16.80 12.00 8.94
N ALA A 53 -16.45 10.90 8.27
CA ALA A 53 -15.05 10.53 8.02
C ALA A 53 -14.33 11.56 7.15
N ARG A 54 -14.95 12.03 6.06
CA ARG A 54 -14.38 13.09 5.22
C ARG A 54 -14.24 14.41 5.98
N ALA A 55 -15.23 14.78 6.78
CA ALA A 55 -15.17 15.99 7.59
C ALA A 55 -14.05 15.93 8.64
N ASP A 56 -13.88 14.77 9.28
CA ASP A 56 -12.81 14.53 10.25
C ASP A 56 -11.42 14.57 9.60
N LEU A 57 -11.25 13.93 8.43
CA LEU A 57 -10.02 14.01 7.66
C LEU A 57 -9.72 15.46 7.24
N ALA A 58 -10.71 16.22 6.77
CA ALA A 58 -10.52 17.63 6.43
C ALA A 58 -10.14 18.48 7.65
N ALA A 59 -10.73 18.21 8.82
CA ALA A 59 -10.30 18.84 10.07
C ALA A 59 -8.86 18.48 10.41
N ARG A 60 -8.47 17.21 10.24
CA ARG A 60 -7.10 16.75 10.48
C ARG A 60 -6.10 17.39 9.52
N ILE A 61 -6.44 17.52 8.23
CA ILE A 61 -5.61 18.18 7.23
C ILE A 61 -5.39 19.65 7.58
N ARG A 62 -6.44 20.36 8.00
CA ARG A 62 -6.35 21.78 8.40
C ARG A 62 -5.43 22.04 9.60
N LEU A 63 -5.27 21.06 10.49
CA LEU A 63 -4.29 21.16 11.58
C LEU A 63 -2.84 21.13 11.07
N GLY A 64 -2.59 20.57 9.89
CA GLY A 64 -1.27 20.48 9.30
C GLY A 64 -0.32 19.54 10.06
N GLN A 65 0.98 19.75 9.88
CA GLN A 65 2.01 18.96 10.52
C GLN A 65 2.29 19.47 11.93
N VAL A 66 1.64 18.84 12.90
CA VAL A 66 1.76 19.16 14.32
C VAL A 66 2.22 17.95 15.12
N ALA A 67 2.73 18.18 16.33
CA ALA A 67 3.06 17.09 17.25
C ALA A 67 1.82 16.27 17.61
N ALA A 68 2.01 15.01 18.00
CA ALA A 68 0.90 14.08 18.25
C ALA A 68 -0.12 14.60 19.28
N LYS A 69 0.36 15.30 20.32
CA LYS A 69 -0.46 15.93 21.37
C LYS A 69 -1.38 17.05 20.82
N ASP A 70 -0.97 17.71 19.75
CA ASP A 70 -1.64 18.88 19.18
C ASP A 70 -2.60 18.51 18.03
N THR A 71 -2.74 17.22 17.73
CA THR A 71 -3.69 16.71 16.70
C THR A 71 -5.17 16.87 17.10
N ARG A 72 -5.44 17.33 18.33
CA ARG A 72 -6.79 17.53 18.91
C ARG A 72 -7.69 16.29 18.77
N ARG A 73 -7.09 15.09 18.71
CA ARG A 73 -7.79 13.82 18.48
C ARG A 73 -8.92 13.60 19.48
N ALA A 74 -8.71 13.92 20.76
CA ALA A 74 -9.72 13.77 21.80
C ALA A 74 -10.98 14.61 21.52
N SER A 75 -10.81 15.89 21.19
CA SER A 75 -11.91 16.80 20.84
C SER A 75 -12.63 16.34 19.57
N ARG A 76 -11.89 15.93 18.54
CA ARG A 76 -12.47 15.39 17.29
C ARG A 76 -13.29 14.12 17.54
N LYS A 77 -12.75 13.18 18.33
CA LYS A 77 -13.46 11.95 18.71
C LYS A 77 -14.72 12.26 19.52
N LYS A 78 -14.66 13.22 20.45
CA LYS A 78 -15.84 13.64 21.24
C LYS A 78 -16.95 14.17 20.34
N ALA A 79 -16.60 15.06 19.39
CA ALA A 79 -17.57 15.59 18.42
C ALA A 79 -18.20 14.49 17.56
N LEU A 80 -17.40 13.53 17.09
CA LEU A 80 -17.91 12.37 16.34
C LEU A 80 -18.78 11.44 17.18
N THR A 81 -18.49 11.29 18.47
CA THR A 81 -19.27 10.44 19.37
C THR A 81 -20.66 11.03 19.65
N ALA A 82 -20.85 12.35 19.48
CA ALA A 82 -22.17 12.97 19.60
C ALA A 82 -23.12 12.61 18.44
N VAL A 83 -22.58 12.13 17.31
CA VAL A 83 -23.30 11.89 16.05
C VAL A 83 -23.13 10.46 15.52
N SER A 84 -22.39 9.62 16.25
CA SER A 84 -22.09 8.23 15.91
C SER A 84 -21.71 7.45 17.19
N SER A 85 -21.61 6.13 17.11
CA SER A 85 -21.10 5.34 18.24
C SER A 85 -19.64 5.68 18.58
N SER A 86 -19.27 5.53 19.85
CA SER A 86 -17.90 5.73 20.33
C SER A 86 -16.87 4.86 19.58
N ARG A 87 -17.30 3.67 19.13
CA ARG A 87 -16.50 2.72 18.35
C ARG A 87 -16.24 3.24 16.94
N TRP A 88 -17.25 3.75 16.24
CA TRP A 88 -17.08 4.37 14.93
C TRP A 88 -16.27 5.66 15.02
N ALA A 89 -16.52 6.52 16.01
CA ALA A 89 -15.71 7.71 16.24
C ALA A 89 -14.23 7.39 16.46
N GLY A 90 -13.94 6.34 17.24
CA GLY A 90 -12.57 5.85 17.44
C GLY A 90 -11.91 5.34 16.16
N ALA A 91 -12.65 4.56 15.35
CA ALA A 91 -12.16 4.03 14.08
C ALA A 91 -11.92 5.13 13.05
N ILE A 92 -12.85 6.07 12.89
CA ILE A 92 -12.75 7.21 11.97
C ILE A 92 -11.54 8.07 12.32
N THR A 93 -11.41 8.50 13.58
CA THR A 93 -10.26 9.34 13.98
C THR A 93 -8.92 8.62 13.85
N ARG A 94 -8.89 7.28 13.95
CA ARG A 94 -7.68 6.49 13.67
C ARG A 94 -7.38 6.50 12.17
N ALA A 95 -8.36 6.13 11.35
CA ALA A 95 -8.22 6.11 9.90
C ALA A 95 -7.78 7.46 9.33
N SER A 96 -8.33 8.57 9.83
CA SER A 96 -7.91 9.92 9.40
C SER A 96 -6.45 10.23 9.72
N GLU A 97 -5.93 9.81 10.90
CA GLU A 97 -4.51 9.98 11.23
C GLU A 97 -3.61 9.12 10.34
N ASP A 98 -4.00 7.86 10.13
CA ASP A 98 -3.24 6.91 9.32
C ASP A 98 -3.19 7.38 7.86
N GLN A 99 -4.33 7.82 7.31
CA GLN A 99 -4.41 8.41 5.97
C GLN A 99 -3.55 9.67 5.85
N TYR A 100 -3.63 10.60 6.81
CA TYR A 100 -2.82 11.82 6.77
C TYR A 100 -1.32 11.51 6.76
N ARG A 101 -0.87 10.61 7.65
CA ARG A 101 0.55 10.20 7.75
C ARG A 101 1.03 9.49 6.50
N LEU A 102 0.23 8.56 5.97
CA LEU A 102 0.56 7.83 4.75
C LEU A 102 0.68 8.78 3.55
N SER A 103 -0.28 9.69 3.39
CA SER A 103 -0.25 10.69 2.31
C SER A 103 0.96 11.62 2.41
N LEU A 104 1.31 12.09 3.62
CA LEU A 104 2.53 12.89 3.81
C LEU A 104 3.79 12.12 3.43
N ARG A 105 3.89 10.83 3.81
CA ARG A 105 5.03 10.00 3.42
C ARG A 105 5.14 9.87 1.90
N ALA A 106 4.03 9.57 1.24
CA ALA A 106 3.99 9.48 -0.22
C ALA A 106 4.40 10.80 -0.89
N LEU A 107 3.94 11.95 -0.37
CA LEU A 107 4.35 13.27 -0.87
C LEU A 107 5.85 13.53 -0.71
N TYR A 108 6.46 13.12 0.40
CA TYR A 108 7.91 13.26 0.60
C TYR A 108 8.72 12.34 -0.31
N ASP A 109 8.25 11.12 -0.52
CA ASP A 109 8.88 10.16 -1.42
C ASP A 109 8.82 10.67 -2.87
N GLU A 110 7.66 11.18 -3.30
CA GLU A 110 7.47 11.79 -4.62
C GLU A 110 8.39 13.00 -4.81
N ARG A 111 8.41 13.94 -3.84
CA ARG A 111 9.33 15.09 -3.87
C ARG A 111 10.79 14.65 -3.99
N THR A 112 11.17 13.58 -3.32
CA THR A 112 12.54 13.04 -3.39
C THR A 112 12.82 12.43 -4.76
N GLY A 113 11.87 11.68 -5.32
CA GLY A 113 11.94 11.15 -6.68
C GLY A 113 12.10 12.24 -7.74
N LEU A 114 11.25 13.27 -7.70
CA LEU A 114 11.32 14.42 -8.62
C LEU A 114 12.67 15.14 -8.55
N ARG A 115 13.23 15.33 -7.35
CA ARG A 115 14.56 15.93 -7.21
C ARG A 115 15.66 15.08 -7.83
N ARG A 116 15.63 13.77 -7.63
CA ARG A 116 16.60 12.85 -8.25
C ARG A 116 16.50 12.89 -9.78
N ALA A 117 15.28 12.95 -10.31
CA ALA A 117 15.05 13.08 -11.76
C ALA A 117 15.61 14.40 -12.29
N ILE A 118 15.32 15.53 -11.63
CA ILE A 118 15.87 16.86 -12.00
C ILE A 118 17.40 16.83 -11.98
N THR A 119 18.02 16.29 -10.93
CA THR A 119 19.48 16.16 -10.85
C THR A 119 20.02 15.33 -12.02
N THR A 120 19.39 14.19 -12.32
CA THR A 120 19.78 13.33 -13.44
C THR A 120 19.72 14.06 -14.78
N ILE A 121 18.64 14.81 -15.03
CA ILE A 121 18.47 15.60 -16.26
C ILE A 121 19.55 16.69 -16.34
N ARG A 122 19.77 17.44 -15.26
CA ARG A 122 20.81 18.48 -15.20
C ARG A 122 22.20 17.92 -15.48
N THR A 123 22.55 16.78 -14.88
CA THR A 123 23.84 16.11 -15.12
C THR A 123 23.99 15.69 -16.57
N ARG A 124 22.93 15.19 -17.21
CA ARG A 124 22.97 14.79 -18.64
C ARG A 124 23.11 16.00 -19.56
N LEU A 125 22.35 17.07 -19.31
CA LEU A 125 22.40 18.30 -20.12
C LEU A 125 23.72 19.06 -19.97
N ALA A 126 24.46 18.86 -18.89
CA ALA A 126 25.80 19.43 -18.72
C ALA A 126 26.85 18.80 -19.66
N VAL A 127 26.53 17.70 -20.35
CA VAL A 127 27.42 17.05 -21.31
C VAL A 127 27.22 17.65 -22.69
N PRO A 128 28.28 18.21 -23.34
CA PRO A 128 28.16 18.72 -24.71
C PRO A 128 27.67 17.66 -25.70
N CYS A 129 26.90 18.07 -26.70
CA CYS A 129 26.40 17.19 -27.76
C CYS A 129 27.55 16.40 -28.41
N GLY A 130 27.37 15.09 -28.59
CA GLY A 130 28.38 14.20 -29.17
C GLY A 130 29.51 13.78 -28.21
N ARG A 131 29.52 14.26 -26.96
CA ARG A 131 30.46 13.84 -25.93
C ARG A 131 29.78 12.92 -24.92
N ARG A 132 30.54 12.01 -24.32
CA ARG A 132 30.09 11.15 -23.22
C ARG A 132 31.00 11.41 -22.02
N THR A 133 30.42 11.68 -20.85
CA THR A 133 31.17 11.82 -19.60
C THR A 133 30.66 10.78 -18.59
N GLY A 134 31.60 10.14 -17.89
CA GLY A 134 31.31 9.05 -16.96
C GLY A 134 31.04 7.68 -17.62
N LYS A 135 31.23 6.62 -16.84
CA LYS A 135 30.78 5.26 -17.17
C LYS A 135 29.47 5.01 -16.41
N VAL A 136 28.41 4.65 -17.13
CA VAL A 136 27.26 3.99 -16.48
C VAL A 136 27.80 2.64 -16.04
N ARG A 137 27.77 2.33 -14.74
CA ARG A 137 28.08 0.99 -14.26
C ARG A 137 27.09 0.06 -14.97
N GLY A 138 27.59 -0.70 -15.93
CA GLY A 138 26.78 -1.70 -16.62
C GLY A 138 26.42 -2.83 -15.66
N TYR A 139 25.89 -3.91 -16.20
CA TYR A 139 25.76 -5.17 -15.48
C TYR A 139 27.10 -5.57 -14.85
N ALA A 140 27.03 -6.16 -13.66
CA ALA A 140 28.24 -6.60 -12.97
C ALA A 140 28.95 -7.70 -13.77
N ASP A 141 28.18 -8.50 -14.50
CA ASP A 141 28.67 -9.52 -15.42
C ASP A 141 27.75 -9.65 -16.67
N PRO A 142 28.26 -10.12 -17.83
CA PRO A 142 27.47 -10.33 -19.05
C PRO A 142 26.24 -11.25 -18.92
N ALA A 143 26.22 -12.21 -18.00
CA ALA A 143 25.15 -13.17 -17.77
C ALA A 143 23.87 -12.50 -17.25
N GLU A 144 23.97 -11.43 -16.45
CA GLU A 144 22.82 -10.65 -15.98
C GLU A 144 22.04 -9.96 -17.13
N ARG A 145 22.62 -9.87 -18.33
CA ARG A 145 22.01 -9.19 -19.48
C ARG A 145 20.97 -10.05 -20.19
N PHE A 146 21.03 -11.37 -20.05
CA PHE A 146 20.23 -12.33 -20.84
C PHE A 146 19.41 -13.31 -19.98
N HIS A 147 19.29 -13.06 -18.67
CA HIS A 147 18.47 -13.86 -17.74
C HIS A 147 17.18 -13.14 -17.33
#